data_AF-A0A7Y3JDY7-F1
#
_entry.id   AF-A0A7Y3JDY7-F1
#
_cell.length_a   1.000
_cell.length_b   1.000
_cell.length_c   1.000
_cell.angle_alpha   90.00
_cell.angle_beta   90.00
_cell.angle_gamma   90.00
#
_symmetry.space_group_name_H-M   'P 1'
#
loop_
_entity.id
_entity.type
_entity.pdbx_description
1 polymer ?
#
loop_
_entity_poly.entity_id
_entity_poly.type
_entity_poly.pdbx_seq_one_letter_code
_entity_poly.pdbx_strand_id
1 'polypeptide(L)'
;MKSSVITSPHQLTLELEPGLAERYRSLRDCIATGVYQRGLKRVAIDLDMAPSNLSVQLSEDPSRHFSVDSLERYLEATGDMTPLEYLISRFYAPDKRDAAMQEVKRLHQQLQQAMQQAGIV
;
A
#
# COMPACT_ATOMS: atom_id res chain seq x y z
N MET A 1 -1.01 -41.80 -12.46
CA MET A 1 -1.79 -41.34 -11.29
C MET A 1 -1.64 -39.82 -11.24
N LYS A 2 -2.70 -39.05 -11.50
CA LYS A 2 -2.66 -37.58 -11.46
C LYS A 2 -3.01 -37.14 -10.04
N SER A 3 -2.03 -36.65 -9.28
CA SER A 3 -2.29 -36.05 -7.96
C SER A 3 -3.07 -34.75 -8.16
N SER A 4 -4.25 -34.67 -7.53
CA SER A 4 -5.03 -33.45 -7.45
C SER A 4 -4.35 -32.54 -6.42
N VAL A 5 -3.74 -31.45 -6.88
CA VAL A 5 -3.23 -30.40 -6.00
C VAL A 5 -4.45 -29.61 -5.52
N ILE A 6 -4.84 -29.80 -4.25
CA ILE A 6 -5.82 -28.95 -3.59
C ILE A 6 -5.11 -27.63 -3.27
N THR A 7 -5.16 -26.68 -4.20
CA THR A 7 -4.75 -25.30 -3.93
C THR A 7 -5.85 -24.66 -3.09
N SER A 8 -5.74 -24.70 -1.76
CA SER A 8 -6.61 -23.91 -0.89
C SER A 8 -6.32 -22.42 -1.13
N PRO A 9 -7.27 -21.64 -1.70
CA PRO A 9 -7.06 -20.21 -1.86
C PRO A 9 -6.97 -19.60 -0.46
N HIS A 10 -5.77 -19.13 -0.08
CA HIS A 10 -5.60 -18.33 1.13
C HIS A 10 -6.17 -16.95 0.83
N GLN A 11 -7.45 -16.75 1.15
CA GLN A 11 -8.09 -15.46 1.03
C GLN A 11 -7.55 -14.53 2.12
N LEU A 12 -6.96 -13.41 1.70
CA LEU A 12 -6.47 -12.35 2.58
C LEU A 12 -7.46 -11.19 2.56
N THR A 13 -7.88 -10.75 3.74
CA THR A 13 -8.63 -9.49 3.92
C THR A 13 -7.66 -8.46 4.47
N LEU A 14 -7.55 -7.31 3.79
CA LEU A 14 -6.65 -6.23 4.18
C LEU A 14 -7.47 -5.00 4.56
N GLU A 15 -7.24 -4.51 5.77
CA GLU A 15 -7.76 -3.21 6.22
C GLU A 15 -6.65 -2.18 5.99
N LEU A 16 -6.84 -1.30 5.00
CA LEU A 16 -5.86 -0.29 4.63
C LEU A 16 -6.26 1.08 5.18
N GLU A 17 -5.28 1.85 5.63
CA GLU A 17 -5.51 3.23 6.09
C GLU A 17 -6.05 4.09 4.92
N PRO A 18 -7.23 4.72 5.09
CA PRO A 18 -7.77 5.61 4.07
C PRO A 18 -6.86 6.81 3.84
N GLY A 19 -6.42 7.04 2.60
CA GLY A 19 -5.58 8.19 2.28
C GLY A 19 -4.08 7.89 2.23
N LEU A 20 -3.67 6.64 2.53
CA LEU A 20 -2.26 6.28 2.60
C LEU A 20 -1.51 6.47 1.28
N ALA A 21 -2.16 6.13 0.16
CA ALA A 21 -1.58 6.30 -1.17
C ALA A 21 -1.36 7.78 -1.52
N GLU A 22 -2.20 8.68 -1.00
CA GLU A 22 -2.12 10.12 -1.21
C GLU A 22 -1.11 10.82 -0.28
N ARG A 23 -0.74 10.17 0.84
CA ARG A 23 0.20 10.71 1.83
C ARG A 23 1.64 10.81 1.31
N TYR A 24 2.02 9.92 0.38
CA TYR A 24 3.39 9.81 -0.13
C TYR A 24 3.45 9.90 -1.64
N ARG A 25 4.41 10.66 -2.15
CA ARG A 25 4.57 10.87 -3.61
C ARG A 25 5.06 9.61 -4.32
N SER A 26 5.86 8.81 -3.62
CA SER A 26 6.46 7.57 -4.12
C SER A 26 6.75 6.61 -2.98
N LEU A 27 7.08 5.36 -3.32
CA LEU A 27 7.54 4.37 -2.35
C LEU A 27 8.81 4.85 -1.61
N ARG A 28 9.76 5.47 -2.34
CA ARG A 28 10.98 6.05 -1.76
C ARG A 28 10.64 7.10 -0.69
N ASP A 29 9.67 7.96 -0.96
CA ASP A 29 9.21 9.01 -0.04
C ASP A 29 8.58 8.42 1.23
N CYS A 30 7.80 7.35 1.09
CA CYS A 30 7.27 6.58 2.22
C CYS A 30 8.39 6.00 3.10
N ILE A 31 9.36 5.31 2.49
CA ILE A 31 10.52 4.73 3.20
C ILE A 31 11.36 5.83 3.85
N ALA A 32 11.63 6.92 3.13
CA ALA A 32 12.41 8.05 3.65
C ALA A 32 11.74 8.64 4.91
N THR A 33 10.42 8.83 4.86
CA THR A 33 9.64 9.30 6.02
C THR A 33 9.80 8.38 7.22
N GLY A 34 9.65 7.06 7.03
CA GLY A 34 9.83 6.07 8.09
C GLY A 34 11.26 6.03 8.65
N VAL A 35 12.26 6.07 7.77
CA VAL A 35 13.69 6.13 8.16
C VAL A 35 13.98 7.36 9.01
N TYR A 36 13.54 8.55 8.60
CA TYR A 36 13.81 9.78 9.34
C TYR A 36 13.06 9.84 10.68
N GLN A 37 11.84 9.29 10.76
CA GLN A 37 11.09 9.18 12.02
C GLN A 37 11.77 8.26 13.05
N ARG A 38 12.37 7.16 12.60
CA ARG A 38 13.08 6.19 13.47
C ARG A 38 14.55 6.56 13.72
N GLY A 39 15.07 7.51 12.94
CA GLY A 39 16.44 8.02 13.01
C GLY A 39 17.34 7.37 11.96
N LEU A 40 17.81 8.19 11.02
CA LEU A 40 18.66 7.78 9.88
C LEU A 40 19.85 6.90 10.30
N LYS A 41 20.58 7.28 11.35
CA LYS A 41 21.77 6.54 11.80
C LYS A 41 21.44 5.13 12.27
N ARG A 42 20.34 4.99 13.01
CA ARG A 42 19.89 3.71 13.55
C ARG A 42 19.51 2.77 12.41
N VAL A 43 18.64 3.24 11.51
CA VAL A 43 18.19 2.42 10.38
C VAL A 43 19.34 2.10 9.43
N ALA A 44 20.29 3.00 9.22
CA ALA A 44 21.47 2.71 8.42
C ALA A 44 22.30 1.55 9.00
N ILE A 45 22.44 1.48 10.33
CA ILE A 45 23.11 0.35 11.01
C ILE A 45 22.32 -0.94 10.79
N ASP A 46 21.00 -0.90 10.96
CA ASP A 46 20.12 -2.06 10.77
C ASP A 46 20.18 -2.60 9.33
N LEU A 47 20.41 -1.71 8.36
CA LEU A 47 20.56 -2.04 6.93
C LEU A 47 22.00 -2.33 6.49
N ASP A 48 22.95 -2.40 7.44
CA ASP A 48 24.38 -2.62 7.17
C ASP A 48 24.96 -1.62 6.15
N MET A 49 24.66 -0.32 6.35
CA MET A 49 25.12 0.74 5.47
C MET A 49 25.54 2.01 6.21
N ALA A 50 26.41 2.80 5.57
CA ALA A 50 26.77 4.12 6.10
C ALA A 50 25.55 5.07 6.05
N PRO A 51 25.32 5.91 7.09
CA PRO A 51 24.19 6.85 7.10
C PRO A 51 24.16 7.81 5.92
N SER A 52 25.32 8.24 5.42
CA SER A 52 25.43 9.09 4.23
C SER A 52 24.98 8.36 2.97
N ASN A 53 25.31 7.06 2.82
CA ASN A 53 24.87 6.26 1.70
C ASN A 53 23.34 6.09 1.70
N LEU A 54 22.75 5.79 2.86
CA LEU A 54 21.31 5.70 3.01
C LEU A 54 20.62 7.02 2.65
N SER A 55 21.16 8.14 3.14
CA SER A 55 20.60 9.47 2.85
C SER A 55 20.58 9.77 1.34
N VAL A 56 21.65 9.44 0.61
CA VAL A 56 21.70 9.63 -0.85
C VAL A 56 20.70 8.71 -1.55
N GLN A 57 20.62 7.43 -1.17
CA GLN A 57 19.66 6.47 -1.77
C GLN A 57 18.19 6.87 -1.56
N LEU A 58 17.88 7.58 -0.47
CA LEU A 58 16.54 8.07 -0.16
C LEU A 58 16.24 9.45 -0.79
N SER A 59 17.24 10.09 -1.38
CA SER A 59 17.09 11.40 -2.02
C SER A 59 16.57 11.29 -3.46
N GLU A 60 16.39 12.44 -4.11
CA GLU A 60 16.04 12.49 -5.54
C GLU A 60 17.25 12.32 -6.46
N ASP A 61 18.44 12.13 -5.89
CA ASP A 61 19.68 11.91 -6.64
C ASP A 61 19.62 10.59 -7.45
N PRO A 62 19.82 10.63 -8.78
CA PRO A 62 19.76 9.43 -9.60
C PRO A 62 21.01 8.54 -9.52
N SER A 63 22.07 8.96 -8.81
CA SER A 63 23.34 8.23 -8.77
C SER A 63 23.32 7.00 -7.87
N ARG A 64 22.43 6.96 -6.86
CA ARG A 64 22.29 5.83 -5.94
C ARG A 64 20.82 5.57 -5.68
N HIS A 65 20.41 4.32 -5.81
CA HIS A 65 19.03 3.92 -5.61
C HIS A 65 18.90 3.03 -4.38
N PHE A 66 17.80 3.23 -3.67
CA PHE A 66 17.36 2.28 -2.66
C PHE A 66 16.86 1.01 -3.37
N SER A 67 17.56 -0.11 -3.18
CA SER A 67 17.23 -1.38 -3.85
C SER A 67 16.03 -2.09 -3.21
N VAL A 68 15.46 -3.06 -3.92
CA VAL A 68 14.40 -3.93 -3.39
C VAL A 68 14.93 -4.80 -2.25
N ASP A 69 16.17 -5.29 -2.34
CA ASP A 69 16.80 -6.04 -1.23
C ASP A 69 16.95 -5.19 0.04
N SER A 70 17.21 -3.88 -0.11
CA SER A 70 17.24 -2.96 1.03
C SER A 70 15.84 -2.68 1.58
N LEU A 71 14.81 -2.71 0.73
CA LEU A 71 13.42 -2.64 1.16
C LEU A 71 13.04 -3.87 1.99
N GLU A 72 13.34 -5.08 1.51
CA GLU A 72 13.06 -6.31 2.28
C GLU A 72 13.71 -6.26 3.67
N ARG A 73 15.01 -5.90 3.72
CA ARG A 73 15.72 -5.69 4.99
C ARG A 73 15.11 -4.59 5.85
N TYR A 74 14.65 -3.49 5.25
CA TYR A 74 13.97 -2.42 5.97
C TYR A 74 12.69 -2.91 6.64
N LEU A 75 11.86 -3.66 5.91
CA LEU A 75 10.61 -4.22 6.42
C LEU A 75 10.88 -5.18 7.59
N GLU A 76 11.86 -6.08 7.43
CA GLU A 76 12.24 -7.04 8.46
C GLU A 76 12.82 -6.39 9.71
N ALA A 77 13.78 -5.47 9.54
CA ALA A 77 14.50 -4.88 10.66
C ALA A 77 13.66 -3.85 11.44
N THR A 78 12.80 -3.10 10.75
CA THR A 78 12.01 -2.03 11.38
C THR A 78 10.60 -2.46 11.77
N GLY A 79 10.09 -3.54 11.17
CA GLY A 79 8.68 -3.94 11.27
C GLY A 79 7.71 -2.94 10.63
N ASP A 80 8.21 -1.95 9.89
CA ASP A 80 7.38 -0.94 9.27
C ASP A 80 6.77 -1.47 7.96
N MET A 81 5.50 -1.89 8.02
CA MET A 81 4.77 -2.41 6.86
C MET A 81 4.12 -1.31 6.01
N THR A 82 4.24 -0.03 6.42
CA THR A 82 3.69 1.12 5.69
C THR A 82 4.11 1.15 4.20
N PRO A 83 5.35 0.80 3.81
CA PRO A 83 5.72 0.74 2.39
C PRO A 83 4.92 -0.31 1.58
N LEU A 84 4.59 -1.45 2.19
CA LEU A 84 3.76 -2.47 1.54
C LEU A 84 2.30 -2.02 1.47
N GLU A 85 1.75 -1.53 2.58
CA GLU A 85 0.38 -1.00 2.63
C GLU A 85 0.20 0.15 1.64
N TYR A 86 1.22 0.99 1.47
CA TYR A 86 1.26 2.04 0.45
C TYR A 86 1.15 1.46 -0.96
N LEU A 87 1.96 0.45 -1.30
CA LEU A 87 1.92 -0.17 -2.63
C LEU A 87 0.56 -0.83 -2.90
N ILE A 88 0.02 -1.55 -1.92
CA ILE A 88 -1.30 -2.16 -2.01
C ILE A 88 -2.36 -1.08 -2.18
N SER A 89 -2.34 -0.03 -1.35
CA SER A 89 -3.30 1.08 -1.45
C SER A 89 -3.21 1.82 -2.77
N ARG A 90 -2.00 1.93 -3.35
CA ARG A 90 -1.76 2.68 -4.58
C ARG A 90 -2.12 1.88 -5.85
N PHE A 91 -1.89 0.56 -5.84
CA PHE A 91 -1.97 -0.26 -7.07
C PHE A 91 -3.01 -1.38 -7.02
N TYR A 92 -3.47 -1.77 -5.84
CA TYR A 92 -4.40 -2.91 -5.66
C TYR A 92 -5.73 -2.51 -5.03
N ALA A 93 -5.79 -1.43 -4.24
CA ALA A 93 -7.06 -0.94 -3.75
C ALA A 93 -7.94 -0.56 -4.96
N PRO A 94 -9.22 -1.01 -5.01
CA PRO A 94 -10.13 -0.59 -6.05
C PRO A 94 -10.14 0.94 -6.06
N ASP A 95 -10.05 1.53 -7.25
CA ASP A 95 -10.06 2.98 -7.40
C ASP A 95 -11.21 3.50 -6.53
N LYS A 96 -10.95 4.45 -5.62
CA LYS A 96 -11.99 4.96 -4.70
C LYS A 96 -13.22 5.41 -5.49
N ARG A 97 -13.00 5.81 -6.75
CA ARG A 97 -14.02 6.09 -7.75
C ARG A 97 -14.88 4.88 -8.11
N ASP A 98 -14.30 3.70 -8.32
CA ASP A 98 -15.02 2.46 -8.65
C ASP A 98 -15.84 1.97 -7.44
N ALA A 99 -15.26 1.99 -6.23
CA ALA A 99 -15.99 1.64 -5.02
C ALA A 99 -17.16 2.60 -4.76
N ALA A 100 -16.94 3.91 -4.90
CA ALA A 100 -18.00 4.91 -4.80
C ALA A 100 -19.05 4.75 -5.91
N MET A 101 -18.64 4.42 -7.14
CA MET A 101 -19.56 4.20 -8.26
C MET A 101 -20.41 2.94 -8.07
N GLN A 102 -19.84 1.88 -7.52
CA GLN A 102 -20.58 0.68 -7.14
C GLN A 102 -21.62 0.99 -6.07
N GLU A 103 -21.27 1.80 -5.07
CA GLU A 103 -22.20 2.22 -4.02
C GLU A 103 -23.31 3.12 -4.57
N VAL A 104 -22.98 4.09 -5.44
CA VAL A 104 -23.98 4.91 -6.15
C VAL A 104 -24.93 4.03 -6.96
N LYS A 105 -24.41 3.03 -7.67
CA LYS A 105 -25.23 2.08 -8.45
C LYS A 105 -26.16 1.28 -7.55
N ARG A 106 -25.68 0.81 -6.39
CA ARG A 106 -26.48 0.10 -5.39
C ARG A 106 -27.61 0.98 -4.85
N LEU A 107 -27.29 2.21 -4.46
CA LEU A 107 -28.27 3.18 -3.95
C LEU A 107 -29.30 3.55 -5.02
N HIS A 108 -28.88 3.72 -6.27
CA HIS A 108 -29.80 3.98 -7.39
C HIS A 108 -30.80 2.83 -7.59
N GLN A 109 -30.35 1.57 -7.51
CA GLN A 109 -31.25 0.41 -7.60
C GLN A 109 -32.26 0.36 -6.44
N GLN A 110 -31.82 0.68 -5.22
CA GLN A 110 -32.70 0.76 -4.06
C GLN A 110 -33.74 1.89 -4.20
N LEU A 111 -33.32 3.06 -4.70
CA LEU A 111 -34.21 4.17 -4.98
C LEU A 111 -35.29 3.78 -6.01
N GLN A 112 -34.89 3.12 -7.11
CA GLN A 112 -35.83 2.65 -8.13
C GLN A 112 -36.86 1.68 -7.55
N GLN A 113 -36.44 0.73 -6.72
CA GLN A 113 -37.36 -0.20 -6.05
C GLN A 113 -38.33 0.52 -5.10
N ALA A 114 -37.84 1.48 -4.31
CA ALA A 114 -38.68 2.25 -3.41
C ALA A 114 -39.71 3.12 -4.17
N MET A 115 -39.31 3.72 -5.30
CA MET A 115 -40.21 4.51 -6.14
C MET A 115 -41.32 3.66 -6.79
N GLN A 116 -41.00 2.43 -7.22
CA GLN A 116 -41.99 1.47 -7.71
C GLN A 116 -42.99 1.07 -6.63
N GLN A 117 -42.52 0.80 -5.41
CA GLN A 117 -43.38 0.48 -4.27
C GLN A 117 -44.29 1.66 -3.88
N ALA A 118 -43.84 2.90 -4.07
CA ALA A 118 -44.61 4.11 -3.82
C ALA A 118 -45.55 4.49 -4.98
N GLY A 119 -45.50 3.80 -6.13
CA GLY A 119 -46.32 4.08 -7.30
C GLY A 119 -45.96 5.40 -8.02
N ILE A 120 -44.74 5.88 -7.86
CA ILE A 120 -44.23 7.13 -8.45
C ILE A 120 -43.64 6.87 -9.85
N VAL A 121 -43.30 5.61 -10.17
CA VAL A 121 -42.84 5.13 -11.48
C VAL A 121 -43.26 3.68 -11.68
#